data_AF-R5QS93-F1
#
_entry.id   AF-R5QS93-F1
#
_cell.length_a   1.000
_cell.length_b   1.000
_cell.length_c   1.000
_cell.angle_alpha   90.00
_cell.angle_beta   90.00
_cell.angle_gamma   90.00
#
_symmetry.space_group_name_H-M   'P 1'
#
loop_
_entity.id
_entity.type
_entity.pdbx_description
1 polymer ?
#
loop_
_entity_poly.entity_id
_entity_poly.type
_entity_poly.pdbx_seq_one_letter_code
_entity_poly.pdbx_strand_id
1 'polypeptide(L)'
;MNVVIWGLGTNGKNFIDVWGEQNVVAIVESNMAIRNTGEYKGIPIIDCEEYYMEYREYEIVITPMFSESIMKWLNENKITNYFILGSSRVRLETIKAINEGKLDSLLGVGNNRVYGLADADLFSRYLYEYLTKIKKEKCLLNDKNATSTCCISLDSKKRRKRDIDYEDINKFVHIERNKDLKQFFNKHEGKRIFIVATGPSITLEDLDVLRAHNEICISMNGMFYLYDRTRWRPDYYVMSDGGAIREYEKHMQKIDHDNVEVFVSDNYLNVSNELKCHMFRQKQCTSEIGFSNDFSNVVYSGATVVYACLQLAVYMGAKQIYLLGCDFSFSSNLGAKENHCCGPANPTYTFNFEFVKKAYECAKRETEKMGVKIYNATRGGKLEVFDRVNFDSLF
;
A
#
# COMPACT_ATOMS: atom_id res chain seq x y z
N MET A 1 11.52 14.58 17.25
CA MET A 1 10.09 14.76 17.55
C MET A 1 9.47 13.52 18.15
N ASN A 2 8.86 13.64 19.34
CA ASN A 2 8.13 12.57 20.01
C ASN A 2 6.63 12.64 19.67
N VAL A 3 6.00 11.49 19.42
CA VAL A 3 4.59 11.40 19.03
C VAL A 3 3.85 10.34 19.83
N VAL A 4 2.53 10.51 19.92
CA VAL A 4 1.59 9.44 20.27
C VAL A 4 1.09 8.83 18.97
N ILE A 5 0.94 7.51 18.92
CA ILE A 5 0.22 6.87 17.80
C ILE A 5 -1.18 6.48 18.24
N TRP A 6 -2.15 6.57 17.33
CA TRP A 6 -3.49 6.04 17.55
C TRP A 6 -3.68 4.82 16.64
N GLY A 7 -3.86 3.65 17.24
CA GLY A 7 -4.04 2.34 16.60
C GLY A 7 -2.74 1.54 16.43
N LEU A 8 -2.69 0.33 16.98
CA LEU A 8 -1.57 -0.62 16.90
C LEU A 8 -1.83 -1.75 15.89
N GLY A 9 -2.47 -1.41 14.78
CA GLY A 9 -2.56 -2.30 13.61
C GLY A 9 -1.21 -2.44 12.90
N THR A 10 -1.22 -3.10 11.74
CA THR A 10 0.00 -3.28 10.94
C THR A 10 0.65 -1.94 10.56
N ASN A 11 -0.15 -0.93 10.20
CA ASN A 11 0.35 0.42 9.91
C ASN A 11 1.03 1.07 11.12
N GLY A 12 0.47 0.93 12.32
CA GLY A 12 1.08 1.45 13.55
C GLY A 12 2.42 0.78 13.84
N LYS A 13 2.50 -0.54 13.70
CA LYS A 13 3.75 -1.28 13.85
C LYS A 13 4.80 -0.86 12.82
N ASN A 14 4.40 -0.68 11.55
CA ASN A 14 5.30 -0.21 10.49
C ASN A 14 5.78 1.22 10.74
N PHE A 15 4.90 2.09 11.23
CA PHE A 15 5.27 3.45 11.62
C PHE A 15 6.33 3.41 12.73
N ILE A 16 6.13 2.63 13.80
CA ILE A 16 7.11 2.49 14.90
C ILE A 16 8.48 2.03 14.37
N ASP A 17 8.51 1.00 13.51
CA ASP A 17 9.77 0.45 12.99
C ASP A 17 10.56 1.48 12.14
N VAL A 18 9.86 2.39 11.46
CA VAL A 18 10.48 3.41 10.60
C VAL A 18 10.78 4.70 11.37
N TRP A 19 9.88 5.12 12.25
CA TRP A 19 9.98 6.34 13.03
C TRP A 19 10.97 6.22 14.20
N GLY A 20 11.13 5.00 14.72
CA GLY A 20 11.96 4.67 15.87
C GLY A 20 11.14 4.60 17.16
N GLU A 21 11.29 3.51 17.89
CA GLU A 21 10.60 3.21 19.16
C GLU A 21 10.79 4.33 20.19
N GLN A 22 12.01 4.88 20.27
CA GLN A 22 12.37 5.97 21.17
C GLN A 22 11.63 7.29 20.90
N ASN A 23 11.01 7.43 19.73
CA ASN A 23 10.28 8.63 19.32
C ASN A 23 8.76 8.47 19.47
N VAL A 24 8.28 7.34 20.01
CA VAL A 24 6.85 7.08 20.28
C VAL A 24 6.64 6.96 21.78
N VAL A 25 5.87 7.89 22.36
CA VAL A 25 5.72 7.97 23.83
C VAL A 25 4.55 7.15 24.36
N ALA A 26 3.51 6.92 23.55
CA ALA A 26 2.38 6.07 23.90
C ALA A 26 1.60 5.62 22.65
N ILE A 27 0.77 4.60 22.83
CA ILE A 27 -0.08 3.99 21.81
C ILE A 27 -1.52 4.00 22.30
N VAL A 28 -2.39 4.81 21.69
CA VAL A 28 -3.83 4.80 21.98
C VAL A 28 -4.49 3.66 21.22
N GLU A 29 -5.16 2.76 21.94
CA GLU A 29 -5.80 1.58 21.32
C GLU A 29 -7.22 1.33 21.86
N SER A 30 -8.18 1.20 20.94
CA SER A 30 -9.57 0.93 21.26
C SER A 30 -9.89 -0.57 21.36
N ASN A 31 -9.08 -1.43 20.72
CA ASN A 31 -9.23 -2.87 20.82
C ASN A 31 -8.72 -3.38 22.17
N MET A 32 -9.65 -3.84 23.02
CA MET A 32 -9.34 -4.36 24.35
C MET A 32 -8.32 -5.51 24.35
N ALA A 33 -8.35 -6.42 23.36
CA ALA A 33 -7.40 -7.52 23.31
C ALA A 33 -5.96 -7.03 23.11
N ILE A 34 -5.78 -5.97 22.33
CA ILE A 34 -4.47 -5.33 22.12
C ILE A 34 -4.11 -4.48 23.35
N ARG A 35 -5.04 -3.66 23.85
CA ARG A 35 -4.80 -2.81 25.03
C ARG A 35 -4.43 -3.61 26.27
N ASN A 36 -5.02 -4.78 26.47
CA ASN A 36 -4.71 -5.66 27.60
C ASN A 36 -3.28 -6.25 27.56
N THR A 37 -2.54 -6.08 26.45
CA THR A 37 -1.11 -6.43 26.43
C THR A 37 -0.25 -5.44 27.21
N GLY A 38 -0.77 -4.24 27.53
CA GLY A 38 -0.13 -3.22 28.37
C GLY A 38 0.96 -2.42 27.67
N GLU A 39 1.80 -3.06 26.86
CA GLU A 39 2.87 -2.40 26.12
C GLU A 39 3.18 -3.08 24.78
N TYR A 40 3.81 -2.34 23.88
CA TYR A 40 4.41 -2.87 22.66
C TYR A 40 5.84 -2.35 22.51
N LYS A 41 6.82 -3.27 22.56
CA LYS A 41 8.25 -2.94 22.52
C LYS A 41 8.64 -1.87 23.56
N GLY A 42 8.11 -1.99 24.78
CA GLY A 42 8.35 -1.03 25.87
C GLY A 42 7.61 0.31 25.73
N ILE A 43 6.77 0.49 24.71
CA ILE A 43 5.90 1.67 24.56
C ILE A 43 4.55 1.36 25.24
N PRO A 44 4.05 2.21 26.16
CA PRO A 44 2.79 1.97 26.85
C PRO A 44 1.60 2.01 25.89
N ILE A 45 0.66 1.07 26.07
CA ILE A 45 -0.62 1.04 25.35
C ILE A 45 -1.72 1.52 26.28
N ILE A 46 -2.35 2.63 25.90
CA ILE A 46 -3.25 3.41 26.74
C ILE A 46 -4.62 3.55 26.08
N ASP A 47 -5.61 4.01 26.85
CA ASP A 47 -6.90 4.43 26.30
C ASP A 47 -6.92 5.92 25.94
N CYS A 48 -8.03 6.38 25.37
CA CYS A 48 -8.13 7.76 24.91
C CYS A 48 -8.31 8.76 26.07
N GLU A 49 -8.88 8.31 27.19
CA GLU A 49 -8.99 9.10 28.42
C GLU A 49 -7.61 9.35 29.03
N GLU A 50 -6.77 8.33 29.14
CA GLU A 50 -5.39 8.45 29.62
C GLU A 50 -4.55 9.36 28.71
N TYR A 51 -4.70 9.23 27.39
CA TYR A 51 -4.07 10.18 26.44
C TYR A 51 -4.48 11.63 26.75
N TYR A 52 -5.78 11.87 26.97
CA TYR A 52 -6.29 13.22 27.21
C TYR A 52 -5.72 13.84 28.49
N MET A 53 -5.47 13.02 29.50
CA MET A 53 -5.00 13.45 30.82
C MET A 53 -3.47 13.59 30.89
N GLU A 54 -2.72 12.68 30.24
CA GLU A 54 -1.28 12.53 30.48
C GLU A 54 -0.38 12.77 29.26
N TYR A 55 -0.94 12.78 28.05
CA TYR A 55 -0.15 12.83 26.80
C TYR A 55 -0.62 13.90 25.80
N ARG A 56 -1.52 14.80 26.22
CA ARG A 56 -2.19 15.77 25.34
C ARG A 56 -1.25 16.77 24.68
N GLU A 57 -0.06 16.97 25.23
CA GLU A 57 0.98 17.83 24.67
C GLU A 57 1.67 17.23 23.43
N TYR A 58 1.56 15.91 23.24
CA TYR A 58 2.18 15.22 22.11
C TYR A 58 1.28 15.21 20.88
N GLU A 59 1.93 15.27 19.71
CA GLU A 59 1.25 15.11 18.43
C GLU A 59 0.77 13.69 18.22
N ILE A 60 -0.44 13.53 17.68
CA ILE A 60 -0.98 12.21 17.35
C ILE A 60 -0.69 11.87 15.89
N VAL A 61 -0.23 10.64 15.64
CA VAL A 61 -0.25 10.01 14.32
C VAL A 61 -1.33 8.94 14.30
N ILE A 62 -2.41 9.19 13.55
CA ILE A 62 -3.50 8.25 13.32
C ILE A 62 -3.08 7.27 12.23
N THR A 63 -2.99 5.99 12.59
CA THR A 63 -2.48 4.93 11.71
C THR A 63 -3.54 4.06 11.04
N PRO A 64 -4.77 3.91 11.58
CA PRO A 64 -5.88 3.26 10.89
C PRO A 64 -6.22 3.91 9.54
N MET A 65 -6.54 3.07 8.55
CA MET A 65 -6.98 3.52 7.23
C MET A 65 -8.34 4.24 7.28
N PHE A 66 -9.23 3.77 8.15
CA PHE A 66 -10.53 4.39 8.44
C PHE A 66 -10.44 5.07 9.80
N SER A 67 -10.53 6.40 9.81
CA SER A 67 -10.22 7.24 10.97
C SER A 67 -11.35 8.18 11.36
N GLU A 68 -12.55 8.06 10.77
CA GLU A 68 -13.65 9.01 10.98
C GLU A 68 -14.07 9.11 12.46
N SER A 69 -14.17 7.97 13.15
CA SER A 69 -14.51 7.93 14.58
C SER A 69 -13.43 8.56 15.46
N ILE A 70 -12.16 8.32 15.13
CA ILE A 70 -11.00 8.88 15.84
C ILE A 70 -10.99 10.41 15.67
N MET A 71 -11.12 10.88 14.43
CA MET A 71 -11.17 12.32 14.13
C MET A 71 -12.36 12.99 14.82
N LYS A 72 -13.53 12.34 14.86
CA LYS A 72 -14.69 12.85 15.56
C LYS A 72 -14.39 13.06 17.05
N TRP A 73 -13.84 12.05 17.73
CA TRP A 73 -13.46 12.15 19.14
C TRP A 73 -12.42 13.24 19.40
N LEU A 74 -11.40 13.35 18.54
CA LEU A 74 -10.36 14.39 18.64
C LEU A 74 -10.96 15.80 18.51
N ASN A 75 -11.85 15.99 17.54
CA ASN A 75 -12.53 17.27 17.32
C ASN A 75 -13.44 17.64 18.50
N GLU A 76 -14.21 16.68 19.04
CA GLU A 76 -15.07 16.87 20.22
C GLU A 76 -14.25 17.29 21.46
N ASN A 77 -13.02 16.78 21.58
CA ASN A 77 -12.07 17.11 22.65
C ASN A 77 -11.14 18.30 22.33
N LYS A 78 -11.39 19.02 21.22
CA LYS A 78 -10.61 20.19 20.78
C LYS A 78 -9.12 19.90 20.58
N ILE A 79 -8.79 18.71 20.12
CA ILE A 79 -7.42 18.30 19.77
C ILE A 79 -7.28 18.44 18.26
N THR A 80 -6.43 19.37 17.83
CA THR A 80 -6.21 19.68 16.40
C THR A 80 -4.82 19.29 15.92
N ASN A 81 -3.90 18.95 16.83
CA ASN A 81 -2.52 18.63 16.50
C ASN A 81 -2.36 17.13 16.22
N TYR A 82 -2.94 16.67 15.12
CA TYR A 82 -2.86 15.28 14.68
C TYR A 82 -2.60 15.17 13.18
N PHE A 83 -2.02 14.04 12.78
CA PHE A 83 -1.72 13.67 11.41
C PHE A 83 -2.35 12.33 11.10
N ILE A 84 -2.83 12.14 9.88
CA ILE A 84 -3.33 10.85 9.40
C ILE A 84 -2.26 10.28 8.49
N LEU A 85 -1.71 9.12 8.85
CA LEU A 85 -0.61 8.50 8.11
C LEU A 85 -0.97 8.31 6.62
N GLY A 86 -2.18 7.81 6.33
CA GLY A 86 -2.63 7.54 4.97
C GLY A 86 -3.12 8.74 4.15
N SER A 87 -3.42 9.89 4.78
CA SER A 87 -3.80 11.12 4.06
C SER A 87 -2.65 12.11 3.94
N SER A 88 -1.61 11.94 4.75
CA SER A 88 -0.40 12.75 4.66
C SER A 88 0.34 12.42 3.38
N ARG A 89 1.06 13.40 2.84
CA ARG A 89 2.11 13.17 1.84
C ARG A 89 3.32 12.50 2.49
N VAL A 90 3.14 11.62 3.46
CA VAL A 90 4.23 10.88 4.10
C VAL A 90 4.13 9.46 3.59
N ARG A 91 5.23 8.97 3.05
CA ARG A 91 5.41 7.55 2.77
C ARG A 91 6.43 7.02 3.75
N LEU A 92 6.09 5.94 4.43
CA LEU A 92 7.01 5.31 5.39
C LEU A 92 8.30 4.87 4.68
N GLU A 93 8.19 4.51 3.40
CA GLU A 93 9.30 4.15 2.55
C GLU A 93 10.25 5.33 2.34
N THR A 94 9.68 6.52 2.11
CA THR A 94 10.44 7.76 1.95
C THR A 94 11.16 8.09 3.24
N ILE A 95 10.48 7.99 4.39
CA ILE A 95 11.12 8.18 5.70
C ILE A 95 12.25 7.16 5.92
N LYS A 96 11.99 5.88 5.64
CA LYS A 96 12.97 4.79 5.77
C LYS A 96 14.21 5.05 4.91
N ALA A 97 14.03 5.38 3.64
CA ALA A 97 15.13 5.69 2.74
C ALA A 97 15.93 6.92 3.16
N ILE A 98 15.26 7.95 3.69
CA ILE A 98 15.93 9.12 4.28
C ILE A 98 16.76 8.68 5.50
N ASN A 99 16.22 7.84 6.38
CA ASN A 99 16.95 7.29 7.53
C ASN A 99 18.18 6.46 7.11
N GLU A 100 18.11 5.80 5.95
CA GLU A 100 19.22 5.07 5.32
C GLU A 100 20.23 5.99 4.58
N GLY A 101 20.03 7.32 4.62
CA GLY A 101 20.94 8.31 4.03
C GLY A 101 20.76 8.51 2.51
N LYS A 102 19.74 7.91 1.88
CA LYS A 102 19.54 8.02 0.42
C LYS A 102 19.33 9.46 -0.03
N LEU A 103 18.76 10.33 0.80
CA LEU A 103 18.50 11.71 0.43
C LEU A 103 19.77 12.56 0.33
N ASP A 104 20.88 12.14 0.94
CA ASP A 104 22.11 12.95 1.04
C ASP A 104 22.73 13.25 -0.32
N SER A 105 22.68 12.30 -1.26
CA SER A 105 23.15 12.50 -2.63
C SER A 105 22.32 13.53 -3.40
N LEU A 106 21.01 13.60 -3.15
CA LEU A 106 20.11 14.57 -3.78
C LEU A 106 20.32 15.98 -3.20
N LEU A 107 20.58 16.08 -1.89
CA LEU A 107 20.82 17.35 -1.20
C LEU A 107 22.21 17.94 -1.52
N GLY A 108 23.14 17.12 -2.02
CA GLY A 108 24.49 17.50 -2.43
C GLY A 108 25.43 17.73 -1.23
N VAL A 109 26.63 17.17 -1.33
CA VAL A 109 27.71 17.38 -0.34
C VAL A 109 28.24 18.82 -0.50
N GLY A 110 28.32 19.59 0.58
CA GLY A 110 29.07 20.86 0.64
C GLY A 110 28.37 22.16 0.20
N ASN A 111 27.10 22.14 -0.23
CA ASN A 111 26.40 23.39 -0.58
C ASN A 111 25.70 24.05 0.63
N ASN A 112 25.95 25.35 0.85
CA ASN A 112 25.18 26.26 1.73
C ASN A 112 23.79 26.56 1.14
N ARG A 113 23.01 25.52 0.84
CA ARG A 113 21.61 25.68 0.43
C ARG A 113 20.74 25.77 1.67
N VAL A 114 19.88 26.78 1.68
CA VAL A 114 18.81 26.90 2.66
C VAL A 114 17.57 26.20 2.10
N TYR A 115 17.01 25.26 2.87
CA TYR A 115 15.81 24.51 2.51
C TYR A 115 14.58 25.14 3.17
N GLY A 116 13.60 25.54 2.37
CA GLY A 116 12.31 26.04 2.85
C GLY A 116 11.25 24.93 2.93
N LEU A 117 10.55 24.82 4.05
CA LEU A 117 9.43 23.88 4.26
C LEU A 117 8.13 24.67 4.38
N ALA A 118 7.16 24.40 3.52
CA ALA A 118 5.97 25.24 3.35
C ALA A 118 4.75 24.80 4.17
N ASP A 119 4.63 23.51 4.49
CA ASP A 119 3.48 22.96 5.21
C ASP A 119 3.88 22.45 6.59
N ALA A 120 2.93 22.48 7.53
CA ALA A 120 3.08 21.94 8.87
C ALA A 120 2.63 20.47 8.96
N ASP A 121 2.85 19.67 7.91
CA ASP A 121 2.52 18.25 7.91
C ASP A 121 3.61 17.37 8.58
N LEU A 122 3.27 16.11 8.84
CA LEU A 122 4.16 15.16 9.50
C LEU A 122 5.48 14.96 8.73
N PHE A 123 5.46 15.00 7.40
CA PHE A 123 6.67 14.84 6.58
C PHE A 123 7.58 16.04 6.71
N SER A 124 7.02 17.24 6.64
CA SER A 124 7.78 18.49 6.76
C SER A 124 8.44 18.60 8.12
N ARG A 125 7.74 18.18 9.19
CA ARG A 125 8.31 18.08 10.54
C ARG A 125 9.44 17.07 10.62
N TYR A 126 9.24 15.89 10.05
CA TYR A 126 10.29 14.88 9.96
C TYR A 126 11.52 15.38 9.20
N LEU A 127 11.32 16.01 8.04
CA LEU A 127 12.39 16.52 7.20
C LEU A 127 13.12 17.68 7.88
N TYR A 128 12.42 18.53 8.63
CA TYR A 128 13.04 19.58 9.46
C TYR A 128 14.02 18.99 10.48
N GLU A 129 13.60 17.93 11.18
CA GLU A 129 14.43 17.21 12.16
C GLU A 129 15.63 16.54 11.47
N TYR A 130 15.41 15.88 10.33
CA TYR A 130 16.47 15.27 9.53
C TYR A 130 17.52 16.30 9.10
N LEU A 131 17.10 17.42 8.50
CA LEU A 131 17.98 18.51 8.07
C LEU A 131 18.74 19.12 9.26
N THR A 132 18.12 19.15 10.45
CA THR A 132 18.80 19.53 11.70
C THR A 132 19.91 18.57 12.05
N LYS A 133 19.63 17.26 12.02
CA LYS A 133 20.60 16.20 12.32
C LYS A 133 21.82 16.26 11.39
N ILE A 134 21.61 16.51 10.09
CA ILE A 134 22.69 16.62 9.10
C ILE A 134 23.29 18.03 8.97
N LYS A 135 22.96 18.95 9.89
CA LYS A 135 23.49 20.32 9.96
C LYS A 135 23.32 21.13 8.67
N LYS A 136 22.22 20.92 7.94
CA LYS A 136 21.83 21.73 6.78
C LYS A 136 21.01 22.93 7.23
N GLU A 137 21.17 24.06 6.54
CA GLU A 137 20.42 25.29 6.84
C GLU A 137 18.97 25.15 6.36
N LYS A 138 18.00 25.48 7.22
CA LYS A 138 16.57 25.30 6.93
C LYS A 138 15.73 26.37 7.59
N CYS A 139 14.60 26.70 6.97
CA CYS A 139 13.60 27.61 7.53
C CYS A 139 12.18 27.09 7.28
N LEU A 140 11.29 27.35 8.25
CA LEU A 140 9.85 27.17 8.06
C LEU A 140 9.32 28.40 7.32
N LEU A 141 8.68 28.17 6.18
CA LEU A 141 8.09 29.23 5.38
C LEU A 141 6.66 29.48 5.89
N ASN A 142 6.47 30.52 6.69
CA ASN A 142 5.15 31.15 6.83
C ASN A 142 5.06 32.22 5.74
N ASP A 143 4.22 31.97 4.73
CA ASP A 143 4.23 32.73 3.48
C ASP A 143 4.04 34.25 3.71
N LYS A 144 4.98 35.04 3.14
CA LYS A 144 4.72 36.34 2.50
C LYS A 144 5.93 37.02 1.84
N ASN A 145 7.21 36.62 2.06
CA ASN A 145 8.35 37.42 1.55
C ASN A 145 9.68 36.66 1.24
N ALA A 146 9.68 35.36 0.89
CA ALA A 146 10.95 34.66 0.62
C ALA A 146 11.49 34.91 -0.81
N THR A 147 12.44 35.84 -0.97
CA THR A 147 13.03 36.23 -2.27
C THR A 147 14.31 35.51 -2.68
N SER A 148 14.92 34.65 -1.86
CA SER A 148 16.12 33.89 -2.27
C SER A 148 16.42 32.72 -1.35
N THR A 149 15.72 31.60 -1.55
CA THR A 149 15.89 30.38 -0.74
C THR A 149 15.48 29.16 -1.58
N CYS A 150 16.20 28.04 -1.50
CA CYS A 150 15.87 26.83 -2.26
C CYS A 150 14.64 26.19 -1.60
N CYS A 151 13.45 26.42 -2.16
CA CYS A 151 12.19 25.96 -1.57
C CYS A 151 11.98 24.47 -1.88
N ILE A 152 11.69 23.67 -0.85
CA ILE A 152 11.04 22.37 -1.05
C ILE A 152 9.55 22.67 -1.14
N SER A 153 9.07 22.92 -2.36
CA SER A 153 7.69 23.33 -2.61
C SER A 153 6.74 22.14 -2.45
N LEU A 154 5.63 22.36 -1.73
CA LEU A 154 4.51 21.43 -1.59
C LEU A 154 3.27 21.86 -2.40
N ASP A 155 3.43 22.71 -3.42
CA ASP A 155 2.34 22.98 -4.38
C ASP A 155 2.85 22.99 -5.83
N SER A 156 2.24 22.17 -6.69
CA SER A 156 2.59 21.99 -8.10
C SER A 156 2.21 23.18 -8.99
N LYS A 157 1.60 24.23 -8.43
CA LYS A 157 1.04 25.35 -9.22
C LYS A 157 1.96 26.55 -9.43
N LYS A 158 3.17 26.61 -8.83
CA LYS A 158 4.18 27.65 -9.10
C LYS A 158 5.61 27.11 -9.00
N ARG A 159 6.05 26.34 -9.99
CA ARG A 159 7.39 25.74 -10.04
C ARG A 159 8.43 26.74 -10.59
N ARG A 160 9.51 27.03 -9.86
CA ARG A 160 10.74 27.59 -10.45
C ARG A 160 11.67 26.42 -10.84
N LYS A 161 12.54 26.64 -11.82
CA LYS A 161 13.41 25.62 -12.45
C LYS A 161 14.43 24.94 -11.50
N ARG A 162 14.43 25.22 -10.18
CA ARG A 162 15.39 24.73 -9.18
C ARG A 162 14.75 24.17 -7.90
N ASP A 163 13.41 24.08 -7.84
CA ASP A 163 12.71 23.58 -6.65
C ASP A 163 12.67 22.04 -6.68
N ILE A 164 13.01 21.39 -5.57
CA ILE A 164 12.83 19.94 -5.39
C ILE A 164 11.53 19.78 -4.62
N ASP A 165 10.49 19.20 -5.24
CA ASP A 165 9.24 18.95 -4.55
C ASP A 165 9.20 17.56 -3.89
N TYR A 166 8.14 17.30 -3.13
CA TYR A 166 7.93 16.02 -2.48
C TYR A 166 7.86 14.84 -3.46
N GLU A 167 7.26 15.04 -4.64
CA GLU A 167 7.20 14.00 -5.67
C GLU A 167 8.58 13.71 -6.25
N ASP A 168 9.46 14.71 -6.33
CA ASP A 168 10.86 14.54 -6.72
C ASP A 168 11.63 13.74 -5.66
N ILE A 169 11.42 14.00 -4.36
CA ILE A 169 12.01 13.22 -3.26
C ILE A 169 11.52 11.77 -3.29
N ASN A 170 10.20 11.57 -3.41
CA ASN A 170 9.63 10.23 -3.56
C ASN A 170 10.20 9.50 -4.76
N LYS A 171 10.16 10.13 -5.95
CA LYS A 171 10.72 9.52 -7.17
C LYS A 171 12.19 9.16 -6.95
N PHE A 172 13.00 10.07 -6.42
CA PHE A 172 14.40 9.83 -6.16
C PHE A 172 14.62 8.60 -5.26
N VAL A 173 13.88 8.52 -4.14
CA VAL A 173 13.93 7.39 -3.22
C VAL A 173 13.49 6.07 -3.88
N HIS A 174 12.47 6.11 -4.74
CA HIS A 174 11.86 4.94 -5.33
C HIS A 174 12.54 4.45 -6.63
N ILE A 175 13.33 5.30 -7.32
CA ILE A 175 13.96 4.99 -8.62
C ILE A 175 14.90 3.77 -8.56
N GLU A 176 15.57 3.51 -7.44
CA GLU A 176 16.55 2.41 -7.36
C GLU A 176 15.95 1.00 -7.26
N ARG A 177 14.66 0.86 -6.91
CA ARG A 177 14.02 -0.45 -6.70
C ARG A 177 13.10 -0.89 -7.84
N ASN A 178 12.83 -0.01 -8.80
CA ASN A 178 12.07 -0.34 -9.99
C ASN A 178 13.01 -0.92 -11.05
N LYS A 179 13.20 -2.26 -11.05
CA LYS A 179 13.59 -2.95 -12.28
C LYS A 179 12.62 -2.53 -13.38
N ASP A 180 13.12 -2.32 -14.61
CA ASP A 180 12.40 -1.60 -15.67
C ASP A 180 10.98 -2.17 -15.90
N LEU A 181 9.98 -1.61 -15.23
CA LEU A 181 8.58 -2.05 -15.31
C LEU A 181 8.06 -1.91 -16.75
N LYS A 182 8.68 -1.04 -17.55
CA LYS A 182 8.32 -0.85 -18.97
C LYS A 182 8.53 -2.09 -19.81
N GLN A 183 9.37 -3.03 -19.37
CA GLN A 183 9.55 -4.30 -20.06
C GLN A 183 8.26 -5.16 -20.07
N PHE A 184 7.31 -4.89 -19.18
CA PHE A 184 6.04 -5.60 -19.11
C PHE A 184 4.93 -4.93 -19.92
N PHE A 185 5.14 -3.70 -20.40
CA PHE A 185 4.17 -2.98 -21.20
C PHE A 185 3.86 -3.77 -22.48
N ASN A 186 2.59 -4.08 -22.72
CA ASN A 186 2.12 -4.86 -23.87
C ASN A 186 2.77 -6.25 -24.04
N LYS A 187 3.42 -6.81 -23.01
CA LYS A 187 4.08 -8.13 -23.08
C LYS A 187 3.14 -9.27 -23.51
N HIS A 188 1.84 -9.12 -23.24
CA HIS A 188 0.77 -10.06 -23.55
C HIS A 188 -0.33 -9.42 -24.40
N GLU A 189 0.05 -8.52 -25.32
CA GLU A 189 -0.87 -7.78 -26.16
C GLU A 189 -1.88 -8.69 -26.89
N GLY A 190 -3.16 -8.35 -26.75
CA GLY A 190 -4.26 -9.06 -27.40
C GLY A 190 -4.70 -10.36 -26.72
N LYS A 191 -3.96 -10.86 -25.71
CA LYS A 191 -4.24 -12.14 -25.06
C LYS A 191 -5.31 -12.03 -23.97
N ARG A 192 -5.80 -13.19 -23.51
CA ARG A 192 -6.53 -13.32 -22.26
C ARG A 192 -5.58 -13.54 -21.08
N ILE A 193 -5.92 -13.00 -19.92
CA ILE A 193 -5.19 -13.20 -18.67
C ILE A 193 -6.17 -13.61 -17.57
N PHE A 194 -5.82 -14.65 -16.82
CA PHE A 194 -6.54 -15.04 -15.61
C PHE A 194 -5.95 -14.36 -14.39
N ILE A 195 -6.81 -13.74 -13.57
CA ILE A 195 -6.46 -13.28 -12.24
C ILE A 195 -7.04 -14.30 -11.26
N VAL A 196 -6.15 -15.09 -10.66
CA VAL A 196 -6.49 -16.12 -9.68
C VAL A 196 -6.34 -15.53 -8.29
N ALA A 197 -7.46 -15.13 -7.69
CA ALA A 197 -7.54 -14.57 -6.35
C ALA A 197 -7.44 -15.68 -5.28
N THR A 198 -7.82 -15.40 -4.03
CA THR A 198 -7.66 -16.34 -2.90
C THR A 198 -8.97 -16.75 -2.25
N GLY A 199 -10.11 -16.57 -2.92
CA GLY A 199 -11.41 -16.92 -2.37
C GLY A 199 -11.64 -18.44 -2.29
N PRO A 200 -12.53 -18.89 -1.39
CA PRO A 200 -12.71 -20.31 -1.05
C PRO A 200 -13.31 -21.16 -2.17
N SER A 201 -13.88 -20.54 -3.22
CA SER A 201 -14.40 -21.27 -4.38
C SER A 201 -13.34 -21.89 -5.29
N ILE A 202 -12.05 -21.55 -5.12
CA ILE A 202 -10.97 -22.16 -5.90
C ILE A 202 -10.79 -23.62 -5.49
N THR A 203 -10.81 -24.49 -6.49
CA THR A 203 -10.41 -25.90 -6.35
C THR A 203 -8.99 -26.12 -6.91
N LEU A 204 -8.33 -27.21 -6.51
CA LEU A 204 -7.01 -27.55 -7.06
C LEU A 204 -7.13 -27.95 -8.54
N GLU A 205 -8.26 -28.54 -8.92
CA GLU A 205 -8.62 -28.91 -10.27
C GLU A 205 -8.71 -27.69 -11.18
N ASP A 206 -9.30 -26.58 -10.72
CA ASP A 206 -9.33 -25.33 -11.49
C ASP A 206 -7.90 -24.84 -11.81
N LEU A 207 -6.97 -24.95 -10.85
CA LEU A 207 -5.56 -24.59 -11.04
C LEU A 207 -4.85 -25.52 -12.02
N ASP A 208 -5.13 -26.82 -11.95
CA ASP A 208 -4.58 -27.80 -12.89
C ASP A 208 -5.10 -27.60 -14.32
N VAL A 209 -6.35 -27.18 -14.51
CA VAL A 209 -6.91 -26.82 -15.82
C VAL A 209 -6.17 -25.61 -16.41
N LEU A 210 -5.97 -24.54 -15.62
CA LEU A 210 -5.20 -23.37 -16.06
C LEU A 210 -3.78 -23.76 -16.49
N ARG A 211 -3.13 -24.62 -15.68
CA ARG A 211 -1.79 -25.13 -15.98
C ARG A 211 -1.77 -25.96 -17.27
N ALA A 212 -2.71 -26.88 -17.44
CA ALA A 212 -2.77 -27.79 -18.58
C ALA A 212 -2.97 -27.04 -19.91
N HIS A 213 -3.66 -25.89 -19.88
CA HIS A 213 -3.89 -25.05 -21.05
C HIS A 213 -2.86 -23.94 -21.24
N ASN A 214 -1.84 -23.85 -20.37
CA ASN A 214 -0.81 -22.80 -20.39
C ASN A 214 -1.41 -21.38 -20.37
N GLU A 215 -2.46 -21.18 -19.56
CA GLU A 215 -3.08 -19.86 -19.40
C GLU A 215 -2.16 -18.89 -18.66
N ILE A 216 -2.13 -17.63 -19.12
CA ILE A 216 -1.37 -16.58 -18.45
C ILE A 216 -2.10 -16.22 -17.16
N CYS A 217 -1.41 -16.39 -16.04
CA CYS A 217 -1.99 -16.25 -14.72
C CYS A 217 -1.29 -15.17 -13.89
N ILE A 218 -2.07 -14.28 -13.30
CA ILE A 218 -1.66 -13.39 -12.21
C ILE A 218 -2.28 -13.92 -10.92
N SER A 219 -1.48 -14.07 -9.86
CA SER A 219 -1.99 -14.37 -8.53
C SER A 219 -1.32 -13.52 -7.46
N MET A 220 -1.68 -13.72 -6.20
CA MET A 220 -1.37 -12.75 -5.15
C MET A 220 -1.36 -13.30 -3.73
N ASN A 221 -0.71 -12.53 -2.84
CA ASN A 221 -0.80 -12.63 -1.39
C ASN A 221 -0.58 -14.05 -0.82
N GLY A 222 -1.62 -14.69 -0.29
CA GLY A 222 -1.52 -15.98 0.37
C GLY A 222 -1.47 -17.18 -0.59
N MET A 223 -1.55 -16.98 -1.91
CA MET A 223 -1.64 -18.09 -2.86
C MET A 223 -0.48 -19.10 -2.74
N PHE A 224 0.70 -18.66 -2.29
CA PHE A 224 1.84 -19.56 -2.08
C PHE A 224 1.57 -20.68 -1.07
N TYR A 225 0.57 -20.54 -0.20
CA TYR A 225 0.17 -21.59 0.75
C TYR A 225 -0.43 -22.83 0.07
N LEU A 226 -0.80 -22.76 -1.21
CA LEU A 226 -1.27 -23.92 -1.98
C LEU A 226 -0.14 -24.63 -2.73
N TYR A 227 1.08 -24.08 -2.79
CA TYR A 227 2.15 -24.56 -3.66
C TYR A 227 2.65 -25.97 -3.36
N ASP A 228 2.47 -26.46 -2.12
CA ASP A 228 2.78 -27.84 -1.73
C ASP A 228 1.68 -28.84 -2.16
N ARG A 229 0.52 -28.34 -2.59
CA ARG A 229 -0.67 -29.13 -2.95
C ARG A 229 -0.98 -29.09 -4.45
N THR A 230 -0.31 -28.23 -5.22
CA THR A 230 -0.48 -28.15 -6.67
C THR A 230 0.85 -27.84 -7.36
N ARG A 231 1.00 -28.31 -8.60
CA ARG A 231 2.11 -27.93 -9.48
C ARG A 231 1.88 -26.61 -10.20
N TRP A 232 0.67 -26.08 -10.18
CA TRP A 232 0.36 -24.79 -10.80
C TRP A 232 1.14 -23.66 -10.13
N ARG A 233 1.68 -22.76 -10.94
CA ARG A 233 2.31 -21.51 -10.54
C ARG A 233 1.78 -20.41 -11.46
N PRO A 234 1.51 -19.21 -10.94
CA PRO A 234 1.20 -18.07 -11.80
C PRO A 234 2.46 -17.60 -12.53
N ASP A 235 2.31 -16.98 -13.70
CA ASP A 235 3.40 -16.28 -14.38
C ASP A 235 3.81 -15.02 -13.61
N TYR A 236 2.82 -14.38 -12.98
CA TYR A 236 2.97 -13.12 -12.28
C TYR A 236 2.41 -13.20 -10.87
N TYR A 237 3.17 -12.72 -9.89
CA TYR A 237 2.76 -12.70 -8.50
C TYR A 237 2.72 -11.28 -7.96
N VAL A 238 1.58 -10.83 -7.42
CA VAL A 238 1.42 -9.47 -6.90
C VAL A 238 1.28 -9.50 -5.38
N MET A 239 2.11 -8.73 -4.69
CA MET A 239 2.06 -8.54 -3.26
C MET A 239 1.80 -7.07 -2.98
N SER A 240 0.63 -6.78 -2.41
CA SER A 240 0.19 -5.39 -2.23
C SER A 240 -0.57 -5.15 -0.94
N ASP A 241 -0.81 -6.21 -0.17
CA ASP A 241 -1.51 -6.13 1.11
C ASP A 241 -0.54 -5.68 2.21
N GLY A 242 -0.69 -4.42 2.62
CA GLY A 242 0.08 -3.85 3.73
C GLY A 242 -0.29 -4.45 5.09
N GLY A 243 -1.47 -5.04 5.25
CA GLY A 243 -1.95 -5.63 6.49
C GLY A 243 -1.29 -6.97 6.81
N ALA A 244 -0.99 -7.77 5.79
CA ALA A 244 -0.34 -9.08 5.90
C ALA A 244 1.16 -9.06 5.54
N ILE A 245 1.71 -7.86 5.33
CA ILE A 245 3.08 -7.61 4.85
C ILE A 245 4.15 -8.39 5.60
N ARG A 246 4.10 -8.35 6.95
CA ARG A 246 5.10 -8.95 7.84
C ARG A 246 5.06 -10.48 7.83
N GLU A 247 3.88 -11.04 7.56
CA GLU A 247 3.72 -12.47 7.44
C GLU A 247 4.22 -12.93 6.07
N TYR A 248 3.80 -12.24 5.01
CA TYR A 248 4.16 -12.60 3.66
C TYR A 248 5.65 -12.40 3.36
N GLU A 249 6.29 -11.35 3.89
CA GLU A 249 7.75 -11.14 3.77
C GLU A 249 8.55 -12.39 4.22
N LYS A 250 8.11 -13.07 5.28
CA LYS A 250 8.76 -14.31 5.76
C LYS A 250 8.57 -15.51 4.82
N HIS A 251 7.58 -15.45 3.95
CA HIS A 251 7.20 -16.53 3.05
C HIS A 251 7.47 -16.22 1.58
N MET A 252 7.97 -15.03 1.23
CA MET A 252 8.38 -14.66 -0.12
C MET A 252 9.37 -15.67 -0.71
N GLN A 253 10.28 -16.22 0.12
CA GLN A 253 11.26 -17.23 -0.31
C GLN A 253 10.64 -18.53 -0.82
N LYS A 254 9.34 -18.78 -0.57
CA LYS A 254 8.62 -19.93 -1.13
C LYS A 254 8.22 -19.74 -2.60
N ILE A 255 8.28 -18.52 -3.10
CA ILE A 255 7.99 -18.22 -4.50
C ILE A 255 9.24 -18.55 -5.31
N ASP A 256 9.05 -19.28 -6.41
CA ASP A 256 10.11 -19.56 -7.37
C ASP A 256 10.39 -18.29 -8.20
N HIS A 257 11.26 -17.43 -7.66
CA HIS A 257 11.64 -16.16 -8.27
C HIS A 257 12.38 -16.29 -9.61
N ASP A 258 12.82 -17.50 -9.98
CA ASP A 258 13.45 -17.74 -11.28
C ASP A 258 12.40 -17.89 -12.38
N ASN A 259 11.27 -18.51 -12.06
CA ASN A 259 10.19 -18.80 -13.02
C ASN A 259 8.94 -17.90 -12.85
N VAL A 260 8.82 -17.18 -11.74
CA VAL A 260 7.68 -16.28 -11.46
C VAL A 260 8.15 -14.84 -11.37
N GLU A 261 7.51 -13.95 -12.12
CA GLU A 261 7.77 -12.52 -12.06
C GLU A 261 6.98 -11.90 -10.89
N VAL A 262 7.70 -11.49 -9.85
CA VAL A 262 7.10 -11.01 -8.59
C VAL A 262 7.06 -9.49 -8.56
N PHE A 263 5.87 -8.93 -8.37
CA PHE A 263 5.60 -7.50 -8.20
C PHE A 263 5.22 -7.20 -6.75
N VAL A 264 5.88 -6.23 -6.14
CA VAL A 264 5.66 -5.91 -4.73
C VAL A 264 5.37 -4.42 -4.59
N SER A 265 4.31 -4.06 -3.86
CA SER A 265 4.01 -2.66 -3.63
C SER A 265 5.08 -2.01 -2.77
N ASP A 266 5.29 -0.73 -3.01
CA ASP A 266 6.17 0.10 -2.20
C ASP A 266 5.82 0.09 -0.70
N ASN A 267 4.59 -0.24 -0.30
CA ASN A 267 4.26 -0.45 1.13
C ASN A 267 5.19 -1.45 1.84
N TYR A 268 5.82 -2.39 1.11
CA TYR A 268 6.76 -3.38 1.65
C TYR A 268 8.14 -2.77 1.89
N LEU A 269 8.34 -2.35 3.14
CA LEU A 269 9.53 -1.64 3.56
C LEU A 269 10.78 -2.53 3.57
N ASN A 270 10.65 -3.81 3.93
CA ASN A 270 11.79 -4.70 4.27
C ASN A 270 12.09 -5.77 3.21
N VAL A 271 11.68 -5.56 1.95
CA VAL A 271 12.05 -6.48 0.86
C VAL A 271 13.57 -6.47 0.67
N SER A 272 14.18 -7.66 0.78
CA SER A 272 15.61 -7.85 0.54
C SER A 272 15.97 -7.48 -0.89
N ASN A 273 17.07 -6.74 -1.08
CA ASN A 273 17.59 -6.39 -2.41
C ASN A 273 18.07 -7.63 -3.19
N GLU A 274 18.28 -8.76 -2.53
CA GLU A 274 18.67 -10.03 -3.15
C GLU A 274 17.47 -10.74 -3.81
N LEU A 275 16.24 -10.43 -3.40
CA LEU A 275 15.05 -11.02 -4.00
C LEU A 275 14.83 -10.46 -5.40
N LYS A 276 14.63 -11.36 -6.37
CA LYS A 276 14.25 -10.97 -7.73
C LYS A 276 12.75 -10.60 -7.74
N CYS A 277 12.48 -9.32 -7.51
CA CYS A 277 11.15 -8.73 -7.62
C CYS A 277 11.19 -7.35 -8.29
N HIS A 278 10.01 -6.86 -8.67
CA HIS A 278 9.77 -5.53 -9.24
C HIS A 278 8.93 -4.74 -8.25
N MET A 279 9.50 -3.67 -7.70
CA MET A 279 8.69 -2.78 -6.86
C MET A 279 7.73 -1.97 -7.73
N PHE A 280 6.55 -1.63 -7.23
CA PHE A 280 5.64 -0.71 -7.90
C PHE A 280 5.06 0.31 -6.92
N ARG A 281 4.75 1.49 -7.46
CA ARG A 281 4.20 2.58 -6.66
C ARG A 281 2.71 2.39 -6.41
N GLN A 282 2.30 2.10 -5.19
CA GLN A 282 0.88 2.04 -4.84
C GLN A 282 0.36 3.38 -4.32
N LYS A 283 -0.85 3.74 -4.74
CA LYS A 283 -1.61 4.88 -4.21
C LYS A 283 -2.81 4.35 -3.43
N GLN A 284 -2.85 4.65 -2.13
CA GLN A 284 -3.99 4.34 -1.28
C GLN A 284 -5.20 5.18 -1.71
N CYS A 285 -6.36 4.54 -1.82
CA CYS A 285 -7.59 5.20 -2.23
C CYS A 285 -8.45 5.36 -0.97
N THR A 286 -8.49 6.56 -0.39
CA THR A 286 -9.33 6.87 0.78
C THR A 286 -10.61 7.60 0.38
N SER A 287 -10.61 8.33 -0.73
CA SER A 287 -11.77 9.08 -1.24
C SER A 287 -11.88 9.07 -2.77
N GLU A 288 -10.75 9.16 -3.48
CA GLU A 288 -10.69 9.10 -4.95
C GLU A 288 -10.33 7.70 -5.45
N ILE A 289 -11.24 7.09 -6.21
CA ILE A 289 -11.04 5.78 -6.84
C ILE A 289 -10.55 6.01 -8.28
N GLY A 290 -9.24 5.96 -8.48
CA GLY A 290 -8.62 5.98 -9.81
C GLY A 290 -8.33 4.58 -10.34
N PHE A 291 -8.05 4.50 -11.64
CA PHE A 291 -7.54 3.30 -12.31
C PHE A 291 -6.39 3.72 -13.23
N SER A 292 -5.23 3.09 -13.09
CA SER A 292 -4.06 3.42 -13.89
C SER A 292 -4.00 2.57 -15.16
N ASN A 293 -3.66 3.21 -16.27
CA ASN A 293 -3.25 2.51 -17.50
C ASN A 293 -1.72 2.42 -17.65
N ASP A 294 -0.96 3.01 -16.72
CA ASP A 294 0.49 2.95 -16.67
C ASP A 294 0.93 2.43 -15.30
N PHE A 295 1.07 1.10 -15.21
CA PHE A 295 1.49 0.41 -14.00
C PHE A 295 2.90 0.82 -13.54
N SER A 296 3.76 1.27 -14.48
CA SER A 296 5.11 1.74 -14.15
C SER A 296 5.13 3.07 -13.41
N ASN A 297 4.05 3.85 -13.50
CA ASN A 297 3.94 5.16 -12.87
C ASN A 297 3.18 5.10 -11.53
N VAL A 298 1.99 4.47 -11.52
CA VAL A 298 1.15 4.39 -10.32
C VAL A 298 0.18 3.23 -10.41
N VAL A 299 -0.14 2.65 -9.26
CA VAL A 299 -1.14 1.60 -9.12
C VAL A 299 -2.11 2.01 -8.02
N TYR A 300 -3.38 2.17 -8.36
CA TYR A 300 -4.41 2.48 -7.36
C TYR A 300 -4.73 1.22 -6.55
N SER A 301 -4.90 1.35 -5.24
CA SER A 301 -5.15 0.20 -4.36
C SER A 301 -6.55 -0.41 -4.53
N GLY A 302 -7.59 0.39 -4.75
CA GLY A 302 -8.98 -0.08 -4.83
C GLY A 302 -9.44 -0.95 -3.65
N ALA A 303 -8.75 -0.84 -2.51
CA ALA A 303 -8.89 -1.66 -1.32
C ALA A 303 -8.80 -3.20 -1.54
N THR A 304 -8.28 -3.68 -2.67
CA THR A 304 -8.03 -5.12 -2.90
C THR A 304 -6.80 -5.35 -3.77
N VAL A 305 -6.09 -6.47 -3.56
CA VAL A 305 -4.93 -6.81 -4.41
C VAL A 305 -5.36 -7.25 -5.82
N VAL A 306 -6.59 -7.76 -5.97
CA VAL A 306 -7.22 -8.00 -7.28
C VAL A 306 -7.25 -6.70 -8.11
N TYR A 307 -7.50 -5.55 -7.49
CA TYR A 307 -7.51 -4.26 -8.19
C TYR A 307 -6.15 -3.85 -8.75
N ALA A 308 -5.07 -4.16 -8.03
CA ALA A 308 -3.71 -3.98 -8.54
C ALA A 308 -3.43 -4.95 -9.71
N CYS A 309 -3.87 -6.20 -9.61
CA CYS A 309 -3.72 -7.20 -10.67
C CYS A 309 -4.48 -6.82 -11.95
N LEU A 310 -5.66 -6.20 -11.84
CA LEU A 310 -6.42 -5.68 -12.98
C LEU A 310 -5.62 -4.63 -13.75
N GLN A 311 -5.01 -3.67 -13.04
CA GLN A 311 -4.17 -2.64 -13.65
C GLN A 311 -2.90 -3.25 -14.29
N LEU A 312 -2.31 -4.28 -13.67
CA LEU A 312 -1.18 -5.01 -14.25
C LEU A 312 -1.55 -5.73 -15.55
N ALA A 313 -2.69 -6.43 -15.57
CA ALA A 313 -3.17 -7.14 -16.75
C ALA A 313 -3.44 -6.20 -17.94
N VAL A 314 -4.06 -5.04 -17.66
CA VAL A 314 -4.28 -3.99 -18.68
C VAL A 314 -2.96 -3.43 -19.19
N TYR A 315 -2.01 -3.14 -18.30
CA TYR A 315 -0.68 -2.65 -18.67
C TYR A 315 0.11 -3.64 -19.53
N MET A 316 -0.09 -4.94 -19.29
CA MET A 316 0.49 -6.02 -20.09
C MET A 316 -0.22 -6.21 -21.44
N GLY A 317 -1.28 -5.46 -21.74
CA GLY A 317 -1.97 -5.46 -23.04
C GLY A 317 -3.09 -6.49 -23.16
N ALA A 318 -3.62 -7.02 -22.05
CA ALA A 318 -4.72 -7.98 -22.09
C ALA A 318 -5.97 -7.39 -22.78
N LYS A 319 -6.67 -8.21 -23.58
CA LYS A 319 -7.98 -7.86 -24.14
C LYS A 319 -9.15 -8.46 -23.37
N GLN A 320 -8.90 -9.59 -22.72
CA GLN A 320 -9.87 -10.27 -21.88
C GLN A 320 -9.21 -10.61 -20.55
N ILE A 321 -9.88 -10.31 -19.45
CA ILE A 321 -9.41 -10.63 -18.10
C ILE A 321 -10.46 -11.50 -17.43
N TYR A 322 -10.06 -12.65 -16.91
CA TYR A 322 -10.95 -13.59 -16.23
C TYR A 322 -10.61 -13.65 -14.74
N LEU A 323 -11.56 -13.31 -13.89
CA LEU A 323 -11.42 -13.43 -12.44
C LEU A 323 -11.81 -14.84 -12.00
N LEU A 324 -10.95 -15.51 -11.24
CA LEU A 324 -11.22 -16.79 -10.61
C LEU A 324 -10.94 -16.70 -9.11
N GLY A 325 -11.84 -17.24 -8.28
CA GLY A 325 -11.74 -17.17 -6.81
C GLY A 325 -11.99 -15.79 -6.22
N CYS A 326 -12.78 -14.94 -6.89
CA CYS A 326 -13.13 -13.61 -6.40
C CYS A 326 -14.55 -13.61 -5.79
N ASP A 327 -14.76 -14.44 -4.77
CA ASP A 327 -16.06 -14.79 -4.21
C ASP A 327 -16.87 -13.62 -3.66
N PHE A 328 -16.23 -12.61 -3.08
CA PHE A 328 -16.89 -11.42 -2.50
C PHE A 328 -17.98 -11.77 -1.46
N SER A 329 -17.91 -12.96 -0.87
CA SER A 329 -18.89 -13.53 0.04
C SER A 329 -18.19 -13.82 1.37
N PHE A 330 -18.02 -12.78 2.19
CA PHE A 330 -17.36 -12.93 3.50
C PHE A 330 -18.37 -13.33 4.57
N SER A 331 -17.93 -14.15 5.52
CA SER A 331 -18.61 -14.41 6.79
C SER A 331 -18.73 -13.13 7.64
N SER A 332 -19.56 -13.17 8.69
CA SER A 332 -19.68 -12.07 9.66
C SER A 332 -18.35 -11.73 10.33
N ASN A 333 -17.48 -12.73 10.51
CA ASN A 333 -16.08 -12.52 10.88
C ASN A 333 -15.24 -12.37 9.60
N LEU A 334 -14.90 -11.13 9.24
CA LEU A 334 -14.14 -10.83 8.01
C LEU A 334 -12.75 -11.48 8.00
N GLY A 335 -12.15 -11.69 9.17
CA GLY A 335 -10.83 -12.30 9.33
C GLY A 335 -10.79 -13.82 9.32
N ALA A 336 -11.94 -14.47 9.15
CA ALA A 336 -12.04 -15.91 9.32
C ALA A 336 -11.36 -16.69 8.18
N LYS A 337 -10.83 -17.87 8.51
CA LYS A 337 -10.04 -18.69 7.56
C LYS A 337 -10.89 -19.13 6.36
N GLU A 338 -12.18 -19.37 6.57
CA GLU A 338 -13.14 -19.78 5.55
C GLU A 338 -13.38 -18.75 4.44
N ASN A 339 -12.99 -17.48 4.64
CA ASN A 339 -13.09 -16.44 3.61
C ASN A 339 -11.99 -16.55 2.55
N HIS A 340 -11.02 -17.45 2.74
CA HIS A 340 -9.94 -17.69 1.81
C HIS A 340 -9.70 -19.19 1.60
N CYS A 341 -9.30 -19.60 0.39
CA CYS A 341 -8.90 -20.98 0.13
C CYS A 341 -7.56 -21.36 0.78
N CYS A 342 -6.80 -20.36 1.23
CA CYS A 342 -5.44 -20.51 1.68
C CYS A 342 -5.03 -19.41 2.69
N GLY A 343 -3.96 -19.67 3.44
CA GLY A 343 -3.44 -18.77 4.46
C GLY A 343 -4.13 -18.86 5.83
N PRO A 344 -3.57 -18.21 6.85
CA PRO A 344 -4.16 -18.16 8.17
C PRO A 344 -5.34 -17.16 8.23
N ALA A 345 -6.14 -17.27 9.30
CA ALA A 345 -7.10 -16.25 9.65
C ALA A 345 -6.38 -14.93 9.98
N ASN A 346 -6.93 -13.81 9.52
CA ASN A 346 -6.43 -12.47 9.83
C ASN A 346 -7.48 -11.70 10.65
N PRO A 347 -7.43 -11.75 11.99
CA PRO A 347 -8.45 -11.12 12.84
C PRO A 347 -8.50 -9.59 12.73
N THR A 348 -7.52 -8.98 12.09
CA THR A 348 -7.46 -7.53 11.85
C THR A 348 -7.93 -7.12 10.45
N TYR A 349 -8.40 -8.07 9.63
CA TYR A 349 -8.88 -7.80 8.28
C TYR A 349 -10.14 -6.94 8.32
N THR A 350 -10.10 -5.84 7.57
CA THR A 350 -11.22 -4.91 7.42
C THR A 350 -11.61 -4.85 5.94
N PHE A 351 -12.91 -4.78 5.66
CA PHE A 351 -13.41 -4.78 4.29
C PHE A 351 -14.60 -3.84 4.15
N ASN A 352 -14.44 -2.82 3.31
CA ASN A 352 -15.53 -1.91 2.96
C ASN A 352 -16.14 -2.34 1.63
N PHE A 353 -17.22 -3.12 1.71
CA PHE A 353 -17.91 -3.68 0.53
C PHE A 353 -18.33 -2.62 -0.48
N GLU A 354 -18.87 -1.49 -0.01
CA GLU A 354 -19.36 -0.44 -0.89
C GLU A 354 -18.20 0.24 -1.62
N PHE A 355 -17.10 0.52 -0.90
CA PHE A 355 -15.90 1.11 -1.49
C PHE A 355 -15.27 0.18 -2.53
N VAL A 356 -15.10 -1.12 -2.21
CA VAL A 356 -14.53 -2.09 -3.16
C VAL A 356 -15.43 -2.28 -4.37
N LYS A 357 -16.75 -2.29 -4.19
CA LYS A 357 -17.70 -2.34 -5.31
C LYS A 357 -17.51 -1.14 -6.24
N LYS A 358 -17.44 0.09 -5.70
CA LYS A 358 -17.15 1.30 -6.48
C LYS A 358 -15.80 1.23 -7.18
N ALA A 359 -14.80 0.59 -6.56
CA ALA A 359 -13.51 0.33 -7.19
C ALA A 359 -13.67 -0.55 -8.43
N TYR A 360 -14.32 -1.71 -8.31
CA TYR A 360 -14.56 -2.58 -9.45
C TYR A 360 -15.43 -1.95 -10.55
N GLU A 361 -16.42 -1.13 -10.20
CA GLU A 361 -17.21 -0.35 -11.16
C GLU A 361 -16.32 0.65 -11.92
N CYS A 362 -15.37 1.30 -11.22
CA CYS A 362 -14.36 2.14 -11.85
C CYS A 362 -13.47 1.33 -12.81
N ALA A 363 -12.98 0.15 -12.39
CA ALA A 363 -12.21 -0.71 -13.29
C ALA A 363 -12.98 -1.08 -14.54
N LYS A 364 -14.22 -1.59 -14.41
CA LYS A 364 -15.08 -1.95 -15.56
C LYS A 364 -15.18 -0.79 -16.56
N ARG A 365 -15.54 0.40 -16.06
CA ARG A 365 -15.70 1.60 -16.88
C ARG A 365 -14.41 1.99 -17.60
N GLU A 366 -13.26 2.01 -16.91
CA GLU A 366 -11.99 2.41 -17.52
C GLU A 366 -11.48 1.35 -18.51
N THR A 367 -11.62 0.06 -18.21
CA THR A 367 -11.21 -1.01 -19.13
C THR A 367 -12.07 -1.05 -20.40
N GLU A 368 -13.37 -0.77 -20.29
CA GLU A 368 -14.26 -0.75 -21.47
C GLU A 368 -13.89 0.36 -22.45
N LYS A 369 -13.49 1.55 -21.95
CA LYS A 369 -12.96 2.63 -22.81
C LYS A 369 -11.71 2.22 -23.58
N MET A 370 -10.94 1.27 -23.04
CA MET A 370 -9.71 0.74 -23.65
C MET A 370 -9.99 -0.50 -24.52
N GLY A 371 -11.27 -0.91 -24.65
CA GLY A 371 -11.66 -2.12 -25.36
C GLY A 371 -11.14 -3.40 -24.69
N VAL A 372 -11.05 -3.40 -23.36
CA VAL A 372 -10.68 -4.56 -22.54
C VAL A 372 -11.91 -5.03 -21.78
N LYS A 373 -12.20 -6.33 -21.80
CA LYS A 373 -13.34 -6.93 -21.09
C LYS A 373 -12.88 -7.71 -19.86
N ILE A 374 -13.61 -7.54 -18.76
CA ILE A 374 -13.38 -8.28 -17.51
C ILE A 374 -14.59 -9.18 -17.29
N TYR A 375 -14.33 -10.47 -17.04
CA TYR A 375 -15.32 -11.49 -16.76
C TYR A 375 -15.12 -12.10 -15.39
N ASN A 376 -16.21 -12.47 -14.73
CA ASN A 376 -16.18 -13.26 -13.51
C ASN A 376 -16.38 -14.74 -13.84
N ALA A 377 -15.30 -15.53 -13.79
CA ALA A 377 -15.32 -16.99 -13.95
C ALA A 377 -15.35 -17.73 -12.60
N THR A 378 -15.45 -17.01 -11.48
CA THR A 378 -15.54 -17.58 -10.14
C THR A 378 -16.79 -18.44 -9.99
N ARG A 379 -16.65 -19.64 -9.40
CA ARG A 379 -17.79 -20.50 -9.09
C ARG A 379 -18.60 -19.91 -7.94
N GLY A 380 -19.76 -19.33 -8.26
CA GLY A 380 -20.62 -18.67 -7.27
C GLY A 380 -20.09 -17.31 -6.81
N GLY A 381 -20.23 -17.03 -5.52
CA GLY A 381 -19.90 -15.72 -4.95
C GLY A 381 -20.94 -14.62 -5.24
N LYS A 382 -20.66 -13.40 -4.77
CA LYS A 382 -21.54 -12.22 -4.83
C LYS A 382 -20.95 -11.07 -5.64
N LEU A 383 -19.85 -11.30 -6.36
CA LEU A 383 -19.26 -10.29 -7.24
C LEU A 383 -20.04 -10.21 -8.57
N GLU A 384 -20.96 -9.26 -8.65
CA GLU A 384 -21.84 -9.07 -9.83
C GLU A 384 -21.51 -7.83 -10.66
N VAL A 385 -20.36 -7.19 -10.42
CA VAL A 385 -19.93 -6.02 -11.21
C VAL A 385 -19.53 -6.41 -12.62
N PHE A 386 -18.84 -7.54 -12.77
CA PHE A 386 -18.33 -8.07 -14.03
C PHE A 386 -19.23 -9.18 -14.56
N ASP A 387 -19.33 -9.30 -15.88
CA ASP A 387 -20.23 -10.27 -16.51
C ASP A 387 -19.75 -11.69 -16.19
N ARG A 388 -20.67 -12.54 -15.73
CA ARG A 388 -20.36 -13.90 -15.28
C ARG A 388 -20.26 -14.87 -16.45
N VAL A 389 -19.26 -15.75 -16.41
CA VAL A 389 -19.04 -16.81 -17.39
C VAL A 389 -18.79 -18.14 -16.68
N ASN A 390 -19.13 -19.26 -17.34
CA ASN A 390 -18.80 -20.58 -16.80
C ASN A 390 -17.34 -20.89 -17.12
N PHE A 391 -16.52 -21.08 -16.07
CA PHE A 391 -15.10 -21.43 -16.20
C PHE A 391 -14.86 -22.66 -17.08
N ASP A 392 -15.66 -23.72 -16.92
CA ASP A 392 -15.49 -24.98 -17.65
C ASP A 392 -15.76 -24.82 -19.15
N SER A 393 -16.52 -23.80 -19.55
CA SER A 393 -16.83 -23.50 -20.96
C SER A 393 -15.73 -22.72 -21.68
N LEU A 394 -14.65 -22.35 -20.99
CA LEU A 394 -13.54 -21.56 -21.55
C LEU A 394 -12.44 -22.40 -22.22
N PHE A 395 -12.54 -23.73 -22.16
CA PHE A 395 -11.53 -24.71 -22.57
C PHE A 395 -12.09 -25.77 -23.51
#